data_AF-A0A370AZF9-F1
#
_entry.id   AF-A0A370AZF9-F1
#
_cell.length_a   1.000
_cell.length_b   1.000
_cell.length_c   1.000
_cell.angle_alpha   90.00
_cell.angle_beta   90.00
_cell.angle_gamma   90.00
#
_symmetry.space_group_name_H-M   'P 1'
#
loop_
_entity.id
_entity.type
_entity.pdbx_description
1 polymer ?
#
loop_
_entity_poly.entity_id
_entity_poly.type
_entity_poly.pdbx_seq_one_letter_code
_entity_poly.pdbx_strand_id
1 'polypeptide(L)'
;MDDPLYARELLPLYAHGHLRAGLDAESFLTSYEEAAGDGASSYDGADHKGVREVLRAVDERTFRYEAPGPFGDAVAAAREQARWGGTEAAWRTLEAALTSWEPYGDDHLAPVGLLADPLLGPLITPERGRLVLETPRGAGREDGGPVEAQAPEESEAGEYEAGKYEADGLAWLTDEERRSSYRFVLVRDLSPLELAGRIGSGPLSAPSDEAEAGAAARVGRCAVDVDGDGESWSFAFESAPEPFREDRPSGPGAPASRGTASVTVWCERGSGTFHFSYREDGRRVYGFTVRGGAIERWGALPEPLDPVPLFPGASAEEGDDEVNVALDPDDEYEALAALSEVYGVSLPRFAIGAGRLHAVVTGEPGGARQAPGGAS
;
A
#
# COMPACT_ATOMS: atom_id res chain seq x y z
N MET A 1 29.01 13.78 13.80
CA MET A 1 27.86 13.62 12.88
C MET A 1 27.69 14.79 11.90
N ASP A 2 28.77 15.42 11.44
CA ASP A 2 28.66 16.63 10.58
C ASP A 2 28.81 16.32 9.08
N ASP A 3 29.18 15.07 8.73
CA ASP A 3 29.23 14.64 7.34
C ASP A 3 27.82 14.25 6.85
N PRO A 4 27.21 15.04 5.93
CA PRO A 4 25.87 14.76 5.42
C PRO A 4 25.82 13.46 4.61
N LEU A 5 26.91 13.04 3.96
CA LEU A 5 26.98 11.77 3.24
C LEU A 5 26.80 10.61 4.21
N TYR A 6 27.57 10.60 5.29
CA TYR A 6 27.47 9.53 6.29
C TYR A 6 26.10 9.52 6.98
N ALA A 7 25.64 10.69 7.45
CA ALA A 7 24.43 10.79 8.27
C ALA A 7 23.12 10.53 7.49
N ARG A 8 23.06 10.93 6.21
CA ARG A 8 21.82 10.84 5.41
C ARG A 8 21.76 9.66 4.45
N GLU A 9 22.92 9.19 3.98
CA GLU A 9 22.97 8.17 2.93
C GLU A 9 23.34 6.81 3.52
N LEU A 10 24.46 6.74 4.25
CA LEU A 10 25.03 5.44 4.65
C LEU A 10 24.46 4.90 5.96
N LEU A 11 24.37 5.73 7.00
CA LEU A 11 23.92 5.29 8.31
C LEU A 11 22.48 4.75 8.31
N PRO A 12 21.48 5.42 7.69
CA PRO A 12 20.12 4.90 7.62
C PRO A 12 20.03 3.60 6.83
N LEU A 13 20.80 3.47 5.75
CA LEU A 13 20.85 2.25 4.95
C LEU A 13 21.46 1.08 5.72
N TYR A 14 22.54 1.33 6.46
CA TYR A 14 23.17 0.33 7.31
C TYR A 14 22.23 -0.14 8.42
N ALA A 15 21.52 0.80 9.06
CA ALA A 15 20.47 0.52 10.04
C ALA A 15 19.34 -0.33 9.44
N HIS A 16 18.85 0.06 8.26
CA HIS A 16 17.81 -0.67 7.54
C HIS A 16 18.24 -2.11 7.22
N GLY A 17 19.47 -2.30 6.73
CA GLY A 17 20.02 -3.63 6.43
C GLY A 17 20.14 -4.52 7.68
N HIS A 18 20.56 -3.95 8.81
CA HIS A 18 20.65 -4.68 10.09
C HIS A 18 19.29 -5.15 10.60
N LEU A 19 18.30 -4.25 10.60
CA LEU A 19 16.94 -4.56 11.06
C LEU A 19 16.29 -5.61 10.15
N ARG A 20 16.53 -5.53 8.83
CA ARG A 20 16.07 -6.53 7.87
C ARG A 20 16.71 -7.92 8.10
N ALA A 21 17.93 -7.97 8.62
CA ALA A 21 18.60 -9.21 9.01
C ALA A 21 18.12 -9.77 10.37
N GLY A 22 17.21 -9.09 11.07
CA GLY A 22 16.69 -9.51 12.37
C GLY A 22 17.65 -9.24 13.53
N LEU A 23 18.65 -8.38 13.34
CA LEU A 23 19.59 -8.00 14.38
C LEU A 23 19.02 -6.85 15.22
N ASP A 24 19.25 -6.89 16.54
CA ASP A 24 18.76 -5.86 17.45
C ASP A 24 19.64 -4.60 17.44
N ALA A 25 19.11 -3.53 18.05
CA ALA A 25 19.78 -2.23 18.11
C ALA A 25 21.12 -2.27 18.87
N GLU A 26 21.25 -3.13 19.88
CA GLU A 26 22.49 -3.25 20.67
C GLU A 26 23.59 -3.95 19.86
N SER A 27 23.24 -4.96 19.07
CA SER A 27 24.14 -5.63 18.13
C SER A 27 24.61 -4.68 17.03
N PHE A 28 23.71 -3.82 16.54
CA PHE A 28 24.07 -2.75 15.60
C PHE A 28 25.08 -1.79 16.21
N LEU A 29 24.81 -1.29 17.43
CA LEU A 29 25.70 -0.32 18.10
C LEU A 29 27.08 -0.93 18.36
N THR A 30 27.14 -2.19 18.77
CA THR A 30 28.40 -2.93 18.93
C THR A 30 29.16 -3.01 17.61
N SER A 31 28.48 -3.38 16.52
CA SER A 31 29.10 -3.48 15.18
C SER A 31 29.57 -2.11 14.67
N TYR A 32 28.82 -1.04 14.97
CA TYR A 32 29.20 0.34 14.64
C TYR A 32 30.46 0.78 15.40
N GLU A 33 30.54 0.47 16.70
CA GLU A 33 31.71 0.78 17.54
C GLU A 33 32.95 0.01 17.11
N GLU A 34 32.82 -1.27 16.76
CA GLU A 34 33.91 -2.09 16.23
C GLU A 34 34.42 -1.57 14.88
N ALA A 35 33.51 -1.15 13.99
CA ALA A 35 33.87 -0.57 12.70
C ALA A 35 34.54 0.81 12.82
N ALA A 36 34.24 1.57 13.89
CA ALA A 36 34.85 2.87 14.17
C ALA A 36 36.30 2.78 14.72
N GLY A 37 36.72 1.60 15.21
CA GLY A 37 38.09 1.30 15.66
C GLY A 37 38.54 1.95 16.98
N ASP A 38 39.74 1.58 17.48
CA ASP A 38 40.32 2.00 18.77
C ASP A 38 40.55 3.52 18.94
N GLY A 39 40.40 4.31 17.87
CA GLY A 39 40.41 5.78 17.91
C GLY A 39 39.08 6.40 18.36
N ALA A 40 38.03 5.58 18.52
CA ALA A 40 36.68 6.04 18.77
C ALA A 40 36.36 6.35 20.24
N SER A 41 37.28 6.10 21.20
CA SER A 41 37.08 6.52 22.60
C SER A 41 37.09 8.05 22.80
N SER A 42 37.33 8.83 21.74
CA SER A 42 37.25 10.30 21.74
C SER A 42 36.09 10.88 20.92
N TYR A 43 35.16 10.08 20.37
CA TYR A 43 33.93 10.64 19.82
C TYR A 43 32.96 10.92 20.97
N ASP A 44 32.59 12.19 21.11
CA ASP A 44 31.69 12.71 22.13
C ASP A 44 30.34 11.96 22.11
N GLY A 45 29.71 11.77 23.28
CA GLY A 45 28.46 11.00 23.44
C GLY A 45 27.27 11.52 22.60
N ALA A 46 27.43 12.70 21.97
CA ALA A 46 26.53 13.25 20.97
C ALA A 46 26.46 12.43 19.67
N ASP A 47 27.55 11.77 19.26
CA ASP A 47 27.59 10.97 18.03
C ASP A 47 26.82 9.65 18.19
N HIS A 48 26.95 8.99 19.35
CA HIS A 48 26.12 7.84 19.73
C HIS A 48 24.63 8.19 19.83
N LYS A 49 24.30 9.42 20.26
CA LYS A 49 22.92 9.86 20.38
C LYS A 49 22.24 9.92 19.02
N GLY A 50 22.86 10.57 18.04
CA GLY A 50 22.24 10.66 16.72
C GLY A 50 22.23 9.32 15.96
N VAL A 51 23.21 8.44 16.18
CA VAL A 51 23.17 7.06 15.65
C VAL A 51 21.97 6.30 16.21
N ARG A 52 21.74 6.38 17.53
CA ARG A 52 20.53 5.83 18.16
C ARG A 52 19.24 6.47 17.65
N GLU A 53 19.24 7.77 17.38
CA GLU A 53 18.07 8.46 16.82
C GLU A 53 17.75 7.97 15.41
N VAL A 54 18.76 7.78 14.56
CA VAL A 54 18.56 7.23 13.21
C VAL A 54 18.08 5.78 13.28
N LEU A 55 18.71 4.94 14.09
CA LEU A 55 18.27 3.55 14.29
C LEU A 55 16.81 3.48 14.71
N ARG A 56 16.46 4.28 15.73
CA ARG A 56 15.09 4.37 16.22
C ARG A 56 14.15 4.88 15.14
N ALA A 57 14.54 5.86 14.33
CA ALA A 57 13.72 6.37 13.25
C ALA A 57 13.48 5.32 12.15
N VAL A 58 14.49 4.51 11.82
CA VAL A 58 14.35 3.42 10.84
C VAL A 58 13.49 2.29 11.41
N ASP A 59 13.72 1.89 12.66
CA ASP A 59 12.93 0.85 13.35
C ASP A 59 11.46 1.26 13.53
N GLU A 60 11.21 2.48 13.98
CA GLU A 60 9.86 3.05 14.10
C GLU A 60 9.24 3.40 12.72
N ARG A 61 9.96 3.21 11.61
CA ARG A 61 9.54 3.56 10.23
C ARG A 61 9.11 5.03 10.12
N THR A 62 9.82 5.90 10.82
CA THR A 62 9.66 7.35 10.80
C THR A 62 10.79 8.07 10.08
N PHE A 63 11.86 7.37 9.70
CA PHE A 63 12.94 7.92 8.90
C PHE A 63 12.40 8.55 7.61
N ARG A 64 12.95 9.71 7.25
CA ARG A 64 12.60 10.46 6.05
C ARG A 64 13.89 10.79 5.33
N TYR A 65 13.98 10.37 4.07
CA TYR A 65 15.08 10.82 3.23
C TYR A 65 14.88 12.30 2.87
N GLU A 66 15.93 13.09 3.03
CA GLU A 66 15.92 14.52 2.73
C GLU A 66 17.16 14.90 1.92
N ALA A 67 16.94 15.50 0.76
CA ALA A 67 17.97 16.11 -0.06
C ALA A 67 17.73 17.61 -0.19
N PRO A 68 18.76 18.43 -0.45
CA PRO A 68 18.57 19.84 -0.75
C PRO A 68 18.04 20.05 -2.18
N GLY A 69 17.46 21.23 -2.43
CA GLY A 69 17.13 21.71 -3.77
C GLY A 69 15.93 21.01 -4.43
N PRO A 70 15.78 21.13 -5.76
CA PRO A 70 14.63 20.63 -6.50
C PRO A 70 14.39 19.12 -6.35
N PHE A 71 15.47 18.34 -6.21
CA PHE A 71 15.34 16.91 -5.94
C PHE A 71 14.73 16.64 -4.56
N GLY A 72 15.08 17.42 -3.55
CA GLY A 72 14.46 17.36 -2.22
C GLY A 72 12.95 17.62 -2.25
N ASP A 73 12.52 18.61 -3.03
CA ASP A 73 11.10 18.92 -3.22
C ASP A 73 10.36 17.76 -3.91
N ALA A 74 10.99 17.16 -4.92
CA ALA A 74 10.45 15.98 -5.60
C ALA A 74 10.38 14.75 -4.68
N VAL A 75 11.39 14.53 -3.84
CA VAL A 75 11.37 13.48 -2.81
C VAL A 75 10.19 13.68 -1.86
N ALA A 76 9.96 14.90 -1.38
CA ALA A 76 8.83 15.19 -0.49
C ALA A 76 7.47 14.94 -1.16
N ALA A 77 7.32 15.35 -2.43
CA ALA A 77 6.11 15.13 -3.21
C ALA A 77 5.86 13.63 -3.48
N ALA A 78 6.88 12.91 -3.93
CA ALA A 78 6.82 11.47 -4.17
C ALA A 78 6.47 10.70 -2.89
N ARG A 79 7.02 11.14 -1.75
CA ARG A 79 6.74 10.51 -0.46
C ARG A 79 5.26 10.66 -0.07
N GLU A 80 4.65 11.82 -0.30
CA GLU A 80 3.22 12.01 -0.02
C GLU A 80 2.32 11.24 -0.99
N GLN A 81 2.73 11.06 -2.26
CA GLN A 81 2.03 10.20 -3.21
C GLN A 81 2.10 8.72 -2.77
N ALA A 82 3.30 8.22 -2.48
CA ALA A 82 3.54 6.84 -2.03
C ALA A 82 2.82 6.51 -0.72
N ARG A 83 2.77 7.48 0.21
CA ARG A 83 2.05 7.38 1.49
C ARG A 83 0.61 6.90 1.34
N TRP A 84 -0.03 7.29 0.24
CA TRP A 84 -1.42 6.94 -0.06
C TRP A 84 -1.57 5.95 -1.21
N GLY A 85 -0.52 5.23 -1.57
CA GLY A 85 -0.56 4.16 -2.58
C GLY A 85 -0.35 4.61 -4.02
N GLY A 86 -0.09 5.90 -4.26
CA GLY A 86 0.28 6.43 -5.58
C GLY A 86 1.73 6.12 -5.93
N THR A 87 2.11 4.84 -5.98
CA THR A 87 3.50 4.40 -6.08
C THR A 87 4.12 4.66 -7.45
N GLU A 88 3.36 4.54 -8.53
CA GLU A 88 3.85 4.89 -9.88
C GLU A 88 3.99 6.39 -10.07
N ALA A 89 3.01 7.18 -9.62
CA ALA A 89 3.12 8.63 -9.62
C ALA A 89 4.33 9.11 -8.79
N ALA A 90 4.57 8.47 -7.63
CA ALA A 90 5.74 8.71 -6.80
C ALA A 90 7.05 8.39 -7.54
N TRP A 91 7.11 7.24 -8.20
CA TRP A 91 8.29 6.87 -8.99
C TRP A 91 8.55 7.87 -10.12
N ARG A 92 7.54 8.23 -10.92
CA ARG A 92 7.72 9.21 -12.01
C ARG A 92 8.15 10.57 -11.51
N THR A 93 7.65 10.99 -10.35
CA THR A 93 8.07 12.24 -9.69
C THR A 93 9.54 12.19 -9.30
N LEU A 94 10.01 11.06 -8.75
CA LEU A 94 11.43 10.87 -8.45
C LEU A 94 12.28 10.82 -9.71
N GLU A 95 11.87 10.02 -10.69
CA GLU A 95 12.56 9.81 -11.97
C GLU A 95 12.80 11.13 -12.70
N ALA A 96 11.77 11.96 -12.84
CA ALA A 96 11.88 13.28 -13.47
C ALA A 96 12.87 14.21 -12.76
N ALA A 97 13.07 14.03 -11.46
CA ALA A 97 13.96 14.85 -10.65
C ALA A 97 15.38 14.28 -10.53
N LEU A 98 15.65 13.02 -10.94
CA LEU A 98 16.95 12.38 -10.79
C LEU A 98 18.10 13.19 -11.40
N THR A 99 17.85 13.85 -12.53
CA THR A 99 18.85 14.68 -13.22
C THR A 99 19.24 15.94 -12.44
N SER A 100 18.41 16.37 -11.47
CA SER A 100 18.63 17.53 -10.60
C SER A 100 19.24 17.17 -9.25
N TRP A 101 19.45 15.88 -8.97
CA TRP A 101 20.10 15.44 -7.75
C TRP A 101 21.59 15.75 -7.77
N GLU A 102 22.10 16.30 -6.67
CA GLU A 102 23.50 16.69 -6.51
C GLU A 102 24.21 15.77 -5.50
N PRO A 103 25.34 15.15 -5.87
CA PRO A 103 26.13 14.35 -4.94
C PRO A 103 26.85 15.25 -3.91
N TYR A 104 27.11 14.72 -2.71
CA TYR A 104 27.84 15.44 -1.65
C TYR A 104 29.36 15.46 -1.90
N GLY A 105 29.85 14.61 -2.81
CA GLY A 105 31.25 14.48 -3.22
C GLY A 105 31.41 13.45 -4.33
N ASP A 106 32.61 13.32 -4.87
CA ASP A 106 32.89 12.53 -6.09
C ASP A 106 32.57 11.02 -5.93
N ASP A 107 32.65 10.49 -4.71
CA ASP A 107 32.33 9.09 -4.41
C ASP A 107 30.84 8.83 -4.16
N HIS A 108 30.00 9.87 -4.14
CA HIS A 108 28.56 9.74 -3.93
C HIS A 108 27.87 9.48 -5.27
N LEU A 109 27.76 8.20 -5.66
CA LEU A 109 27.26 7.80 -6.98
C LEU A 109 25.73 7.81 -7.11
N ALA A 110 24.99 7.65 -6.01
CA ALA A 110 23.53 7.61 -6.01
C ALA A 110 22.96 8.00 -4.62
N PRO A 111 21.70 8.50 -4.56
CA PRO A 111 20.99 8.80 -3.31
C PRO A 111 20.54 7.52 -2.58
N VAL A 112 21.51 6.74 -2.09
CA VAL A 112 21.27 5.41 -1.51
C VAL A 112 20.45 5.45 -0.21
N GLY A 113 20.38 6.60 0.46
CA GLY A 113 19.53 6.84 1.62
C GLY A 113 18.04 6.71 1.34
N LEU A 114 17.60 6.83 0.06
CA LEU A 114 16.22 6.55 -0.35
C LEU A 114 15.78 5.13 0.03
N LEU A 115 16.69 4.16 0.01
CA LEU A 115 16.41 2.77 0.35
C LEU A 115 16.02 2.59 1.82
N ALA A 116 16.40 3.52 2.70
CA ALA A 116 16.05 3.50 4.10
C ALA A 116 14.71 4.19 4.41
N ASP A 117 14.16 4.98 3.48
CA ASP A 117 12.83 5.57 3.66
C ASP A 117 11.76 4.47 3.52
N PRO A 118 10.86 4.31 4.50
CA PRO A 118 9.90 3.21 4.50
C PRO A 118 8.82 3.32 3.40
N LEU A 119 8.61 4.51 2.82
CA LEU A 119 7.65 4.70 1.73
C LEU A 119 8.33 4.68 0.36
N LEU A 120 9.52 5.28 0.26
CA LEU A 120 10.24 5.40 -1.01
C LEU A 120 11.15 4.21 -1.30
N GLY A 121 11.73 3.59 -0.26
CA GLY A 121 12.64 2.45 -0.40
C GLY A 121 12.04 1.30 -1.22
N PRO A 122 10.79 0.86 -0.96
CA PRO A 122 10.13 -0.15 -1.78
C PRO A 122 10.00 0.24 -3.27
N LEU A 123 9.91 1.54 -3.60
CA LEU A 123 9.80 1.98 -4.99
C LEU A 123 11.08 1.73 -5.79
N ILE A 124 12.24 1.62 -5.12
CA ILE A 124 13.53 1.39 -5.77
C ILE A 124 13.69 -0.11 -6.02
N THR A 125 12.97 -0.62 -7.02
CA THR A 125 13.16 -1.98 -7.54
C THR A 125 14.56 -2.14 -8.16
N PRO A 126 15.06 -3.36 -8.39
CA PRO A 126 16.36 -3.55 -9.05
C PRO A 126 16.46 -2.81 -10.39
N GLU A 127 15.39 -2.82 -11.19
CA GLU A 127 15.29 -2.17 -12.49
C GLU A 127 15.37 -0.65 -12.34
N ARG A 128 14.60 -0.09 -11.40
CA ARG A 128 14.60 1.35 -11.10
C ARG A 128 15.93 1.80 -10.50
N GLY A 129 16.56 0.96 -9.68
CA GLY A 129 17.91 1.19 -9.16
C GLY A 129 18.96 1.26 -10.26
N ARG A 130 18.86 0.43 -11.31
CA ARG A 130 19.70 0.55 -12.51
C ARG A 130 19.47 1.88 -13.22
N LEU A 131 18.20 2.28 -13.41
CA LEU A 131 17.89 3.57 -14.01
C LEU A 131 18.49 4.74 -13.21
N VAL A 132 18.37 4.70 -11.88
CA VAL A 132 19.03 5.68 -10.99
C VAL A 132 20.51 5.71 -11.32
N LEU A 133 21.21 4.57 -11.31
CA LEU A 133 22.66 4.51 -11.56
C LEU A 133 23.05 4.97 -12.98
N GLU A 134 22.22 4.71 -13.98
CA GLU A 134 22.48 5.06 -15.40
C GLU A 134 22.18 6.54 -15.72
N THR A 135 21.36 7.21 -14.90
CA THR A 135 20.98 8.62 -15.13
C THR A 135 22.21 9.54 -15.03
N PRO A 136 22.57 10.32 -16.08
CA PRO A 136 23.72 11.23 -16.01
C PRO A 136 23.54 12.37 -14.99
N ARG A 137 24.64 12.83 -14.36
CA ARG A 137 24.66 13.98 -13.43
C ARG A 137 25.72 15.01 -13.82
N GLY A 138 25.48 16.28 -13.50
CA GLY A 138 26.48 17.35 -13.62
C GLY A 138 26.88 17.73 -15.05
N ALA A 139 28.07 18.33 -15.21
CA ALA A 139 28.56 19.00 -16.43
C ALA A 139 28.85 18.08 -17.65
N GLY A 140 28.51 16.80 -17.58
CA GLY A 140 28.39 15.92 -18.76
C GLY A 140 27.10 16.15 -19.55
N ARG A 141 26.30 17.15 -19.14
CA ARG A 141 25.18 17.69 -19.89
C ARG A 141 25.69 18.29 -21.20
N GLU A 142 25.49 17.59 -22.31
CA GLU A 142 25.52 18.28 -23.60
C GLU A 142 24.46 19.38 -23.55
N ASP A 143 24.88 20.63 -23.74
CA ASP A 143 24.03 21.82 -23.72
C ASP A 143 22.97 21.77 -24.84
N GLY A 144 21.89 21.02 -24.60
CA GLY A 144 20.63 21.15 -25.32
C GLY A 144 19.79 22.24 -24.64
N GLY A 145 19.39 23.26 -25.41
CA GLY A 145 18.53 24.37 -25.00
C GLY A 145 17.15 23.94 -24.47
N PRO A 146 16.18 24.85 -24.32
CA PRO A 146 14.91 24.55 -23.64
C PRO A 146 14.24 23.35 -24.30
N VAL A 147 14.22 22.23 -23.57
CA VAL A 147 13.50 21.03 -23.99
C VAL A 147 12.03 21.35 -23.76
N GLU A 148 11.35 21.83 -24.80
CA GLU A 148 9.91 21.60 -24.89
C GLU A 148 9.70 20.10 -24.71
N ALA A 149 8.83 19.73 -23.77
CA ALA A 149 8.48 18.35 -23.49
C ALA A 149 7.93 17.70 -24.78
N GLN A 150 8.82 17.07 -25.54
CA GLN A 150 8.42 16.19 -26.63
C GLN A 150 8.09 14.83 -26.01
N ALA A 151 6.85 14.39 -26.24
CA ALA A 151 6.40 13.05 -25.91
C ALA A 151 7.40 12.03 -26.48
N PRO A 152 7.75 10.97 -25.74
CA PRO A 152 8.78 10.03 -26.19
C PRO A 152 8.31 9.33 -27.46
N GLU A 153 9.12 9.42 -28.53
CA GLU A 153 9.02 8.53 -29.66
C GLU A 153 9.43 7.12 -29.23
N GLU A 154 8.64 6.14 -29.67
CA GLU A 154 8.72 4.72 -29.38
C GLU A 154 10.14 4.18 -29.64
N SER A 155 10.95 4.04 -28.59
CA SER A 155 12.25 3.35 -28.68
C SER A 155 12.07 1.85 -28.43
N GLU A 156 12.48 1.03 -29.39
CA GLU A 156 12.61 -0.44 -29.34
C GLU A 156 13.72 -0.91 -28.37
N ALA A 157 13.71 -0.40 -27.14
CA ALA A 157 14.37 -1.02 -25.99
C ALA A 157 13.26 -1.78 -25.23
N GLY A 158 13.50 -3.06 -24.96
CA GLY A 158 12.48 -4.08 -24.67
C GLY A 158 11.29 -3.60 -23.86
N GLU A 159 10.10 -3.79 -24.43
CA GLU A 159 8.75 -3.60 -23.86
C GLU A 159 8.76 -3.48 -22.34
N TYR A 160 8.96 -2.25 -21.86
CA TYR A 160 8.79 -1.89 -20.47
C TYR A 160 7.29 -1.81 -20.22
N GLU A 161 6.71 -2.81 -19.54
CA GLU A 161 5.31 -2.78 -19.06
C GLU A 161 5.10 -1.74 -17.92
N ALA A 162 5.78 -0.58 -17.97
CA ALA A 162 5.62 0.53 -17.03
C ALA A 162 4.24 1.21 -17.13
N GLY A 163 3.45 0.88 -18.15
CA GLY A 163 2.05 1.29 -18.31
C GLY A 163 1.01 0.27 -17.83
N LYS A 164 1.40 -0.94 -17.41
CA LYS A 164 0.42 -1.98 -17.04
C LYS A 164 -0.18 -1.77 -15.65
N TYR A 165 0.61 -1.25 -14.71
CA TYR A 165 0.23 -1.13 -13.29
C TYR A 165 -0.64 0.09 -12.94
N GLU A 166 -0.94 0.98 -13.88
CA GLU A 166 -1.70 2.20 -13.57
C GLU A 166 -3.18 1.92 -13.30
N ALA A 167 -3.74 0.86 -13.90
CA ALA A 167 -5.09 0.42 -13.64
C ALA A 167 -5.22 -1.10 -13.85
N ASP A 168 -4.57 -1.90 -13.01
CA ASP A 168 -4.74 -3.37 -12.98
C ASP A 168 -6.19 -3.81 -12.64
N GLY A 169 -7.10 -2.85 -12.40
CA GLY A 169 -8.44 -3.08 -11.91
C GLY A 169 -8.45 -3.69 -10.51
N LEU A 170 -9.53 -4.41 -10.19
CA LEU A 170 -9.62 -5.26 -9.01
C LEU A 170 -9.23 -6.72 -9.30
N ALA A 171 -9.32 -7.14 -10.56
CA ALA A 171 -9.22 -8.54 -10.96
C ALA A 171 -7.84 -9.16 -10.70
N TRP A 172 -6.75 -8.38 -10.66
CA TRP A 172 -5.41 -8.89 -10.30
C TRP A 172 -5.34 -9.58 -8.93
N LEU A 173 -6.33 -9.37 -8.05
CA LEU A 173 -6.42 -10.07 -6.77
C LEU A 173 -6.57 -11.60 -6.94
N THR A 174 -7.08 -12.07 -8.08
CA THR A 174 -7.19 -13.52 -8.39
C THR A 174 -5.84 -14.19 -8.58
N ASP A 175 -4.87 -13.48 -9.16
CA ASP A 175 -3.53 -14.00 -9.49
C ASP A 175 -2.68 -14.31 -8.26
N GLU A 176 -3.06 -13.76 -7.10
CA GLU A 176 -2.25 -13.80 -5.89
C GLU A 176 -2.59 -15.02 -5.05
N GLU A 177 -1.96 -16.15 -5.40
CA GLU A 177 -2.11 -17.45 -4.72
C GLU A 177 -1.83 -17.40 -3.22
N ARG A 178 -1.08 -16.39 -2.76
CA ARG A 178 -0.69 -16.22 -1.35
C ARG A 178 -1.88 -15.83 -0.45
N ARG A 179 -2.96 -15.28 -1.02
CA ARG A 179 -4.14 -14.82 -0.26
C ARG A 179 -5.22 -15.88 -0.32
N SER A 180 -5.50 -16.53 0.81
CA SER A 180 -6.64 -17.44 0.95
C SER A 180 -7.94 -16.70 1.26
N SER A 181 -7.84 -15.46 1.76
CA SER A 181 -8.95 -14.55 1.96
C SER A 181 -8.49 -13.09 1.87
N TYR A 182 -9.41 -12.19 1.58
CA TYR A 182 -9.19 -10.74 1.70
C TYR A 182 -10.51 -10.01 1.88
N ARG A 183 -10.41 -8.79 2.40
CA ARG A 183 -11.53 -7.85 2.50
C ARG A 183 -11.06 -6.48 2.08
N PHE A 184 -11.88 -5.78 1.31
CA PHE A 184 -11.66 -4.36 1.11
C PHE A 184 -12.94 -3.54 1.14
N VAL A 185 -12.79 -2.26 1.48
CA VAL A 185 -13.83 -1.25 1.38
C VAL A 185 -13.32 -0.10 0.53
N LEU A 186 -14.07 0.25 -0.49
CA LEU A 186 -13.86 1.44 -1.32
C LEU A 186 -14.88 2.50 -0.90
N VAL A 187 -14.45 3.74 -0.78
CA VAL A 187 -15.31 4.86 -0.35
C VAL A 187 -15.13 6.05 -1.26
N ARG A 188 -16.25 6.56 -1.75
CA ARG A 188 -16.29 7.71 -2.65
C ARG A 188 -16.08 9.03 -1.89
N ASP A 189 -15.31 9.92 -2.51
CA ASP A 189 -15.05 11.31 -2.12
C ASP A 189 -14.63 11.49 -0.66
N LEU A 190 -13.77 10.57 -0.21
CA LEU A 190 -13.24 10.58 1.15
C LEU A 190 -11.74 10.44 1.10
N SER A 191 -11.00 11.19 1.92
CA SER A 191 -9.56 11.00 2.03
C SER A 191 -9.24 9.69 2.79
N PRO A 192 -8.06 9.07 2.55
CA PRO A 192 -7.69 7.85 3.28
C PRO A 192 -7.59 8.06 4.79
N LEU A 193 -7.23 9.27 5.23
CA LEU A 193 -7.15 9.62 6.64
C LEU A 193 -8.55 9.67 7.29
N GLU A 194 -9.51 10.29 6.62
CA GLU A 194 -10.90 10.30 7.10
C GLU A 194 -11.52 8.91 7.08
N LEU A 195 -11.21 8.10 6.05
CA LEU A 195 -11.61 6.70 5.99
C LEU A 195 -11.10 5.94 7.22
N ALA A 196 -9.81 6.03 7.51
CA ALA A 196 -9.21 5.40 8.69
C ALA A 196 -9.89 5.85 10.00
N GLY A 197 -10.22 7.13 10.12
CA GLY A 197 -10.94 7.65 11.29
C GLY A 197 -12.38 7.13 11.43
N ARG A 198 -13.01 6.67 10.33
CA ARG A 198 -14.36 6.09 10.35
C ARG A 198 -14.38 4.61 10.73
N ILE A 199 -13.43 3.84 10.21
CA ILE A 199 -13.41 2.38 10.35
C ILE A 199 -12.48 1.90 11.49
N GLY A 200 -11.59 2.77 11.94
CA GLY A 200 -10.52 2.46 12.88
C GLY A 200 -10.87 2.76 14.33
N SER A 201 -10.26 2.01 15.24
CA SER A 201 -10.37 2.22 16.70
C SER A 201 -9.19 3.01 17.31
N GLY A 202 -8.32 3.62 16.50
CA GLY A 202 -7.10 4.27 16.96
C GLY A 202 -6.38 5.09 15.88
N PRO A 203 -5.21 5.67 16.18
CA PRO A 203 -4.40 6.38 15.19
C PRO A 203 -3.88 5.42 14.10
N LEU A 204 -3.48 5.99 12.96
CA LEU A 204 -2.76 5.26 11.94
C LEU A 204 -1.45 4.70 12.50
N SER A 205 -1.17 3.43 12.19
CA SER A 205 0.13 2.82 12.43
C SER A 205 1.21 3.43 11.53
N ALA A 206 2.47 3.14 11.83
CA ALA A 206 3.56 3.39 10.90
C ALA A 206 3.34 2.62 9.58
N PRO A 207 3.93 3.06 8.45
CA PRO A 207 3.79 2.38 7.16
C PRO A 207 4.25 0.93 7.25
N SER A 208 3.33 0.01 6.96
CA SER A 208 3.53 -1.43 7.08
C SER A 208 3.34 -2.10 5.74
N ASP A 209 4.13 -3.14 5.50
CA ASP A 209 3.84 -4.09 4.41
C ASP A 209 2.70 -5.05 4.80
N GLU A 210 2.37 -5.97 3.90
CA GLU A 210 1.31 -6.95 4.10
C GLU A 210 1.55 -7.87 5.31
N ALA A 211 2.78 -8.32 5.52
CA ALA A 211 3.10 -9.25 6.60
C ALA A 211 3.05 -8.55 7.96
N GLU A 212 3.53 -7.31 8.03
CA GLU A 212 3.54 -6.49 9.24
C GLU A 212 2.15 -6.02 9.67
N ALA A 213 1.25 -5.74 8.71
CA ALA A 213 -0.09 -5.25 9.00
C ALA A 213 -0.99 -6.31 9.68
N GLY A 214 -0.76 -7.59 9.41
CA GLY A 214 -1.59 -8.69 9.93
C GLY A 214 -3.06 -8.49 9.56
N ALA A 215 -3.93 -8.40 10.57
CA ALA A 215 -5.37 -8.16 10.41
C ALA A 215 -5.77 -6.68 10.35
N ALA A 216 -4.82 -5.74 10.43
CA ALA A 216 -5.11 -4.32 10.31
C ALA A 216 -5.40 -3.96 8.84
N ALA A 217 -6.36 -3.05 8.63
CA ALA A 217 -6.67 -2.55 7.30
C ALA A 217 -5.66 -1.50 6.87
N ARG A 218 -4.97 -1.75 5.77
CA ARG A 218 -4.08 -0.79 5.11
C ARG A 218 -4.91 0.17 4.27
N VAL A 219 -4.68 1.48 4.44
CA VAL A 219 -5.50 2.52 3.81
C VAL A 219 -4.73 3.30 2.76
N GLY A 220 -5.42 3.67 1.68
CA GLY A 220 -4.82 4.43 0.57
C GLY A 220 -5.88 5.00 -0.38
N ARG A 221 -5.42 5.59 -1.47
CA ARG A 221 -6.25 6.06 -2.59
C ARG A 221 -6.31 4.98 -3.67
N CYS A 222 -7.49 4.82 -4.26
CA CYS A 222 -7.62 4.00 -5.45
C CYS A 222 -6.83 4.63 -6.60
N ALA A 223 -6.33 3.79 -7.50
CA ALA A 223 -5.82 4.29 -8.77
C ALA A 223 -7.02 4.72 -9.62
N VAL A 224 -6.94 5.90 -10.21
CA VAL A 224 -7.95 6.43 -11.14
C VAL A 224 -7.39 6.35 -12.55
N ASP A 225 -8.20 5.91 -13.49
CA ASP A 225 -7.88 6.06 -14.90
C ASP A 225 -7.75 7.55 -15.24
N VAL A 226 -6.74 7.86 -16.05
CA VAL A 226 -6.28 9.22 -16.37
C VAL A 226 -7.35 10.07 -17.07
N ASP A 227 -8.43 9.46 -17.56
CA ASP A 227 -9.50 10.11 -18.33
C ASP A 227 -10.83 10.29 -17.55
N GLY A 228 -10.86 9.98 -16.24
CA GLY A 228 -12.08 10.06 -15.42
C GLY A 228 -12.36 11.45 -14.84
N ASP A 229 -13.49 12.06 -15.24
CA ASP A 229 -14.08 13.23 -14.60
C ASP A 229 -14.53 12.92 -13.14
N GLY A 230 -13.61 13.04 -12.18
CA GLY A 230 -13.91 13.76 -10.93
C GLY A 230 -14.34 13.02 -9.66
N GLU A 231 -14.47 11.68 -9.62
CA GLU A 231 -14.77 10.96 -8.35
C GLU A 231 -13.51 10.32 -7.76
N SER A 232 -13.14 10.73 -6.53
CA SER A 232 -11.95 10.22 -5.86
C SER A 232 -12.31 9.11 -4.89
N TRP A 233 -11.75 7.91 -5.10
CA TRP A 233 -12.00 6.78 -4.22
C TRP A 233 -10.83 6.53 -3.27
N SER A 234 -11.12 6.25 -2.00
CA SER A 234 -10.16 5.71 -1.04
C SER A 234 -10.49 4.27 -0.70
N PHE A 235 -9.48 3.50 -0.34
CA PHE A 235 -9.64 2.11 0.05
C PHE A 235 -9.12 1.82 1.45
N ALA A 236 -9.66 0.77 2.05
CA ALA A 236 -9.11 0.06 3.19
C ALA A 236 -9.03 -1.43 2.81
N PHE A 237 -7.86 -2.04 2.93
CA PHE A 237 -7.59 -3.40 2.47
C PHE A 237 -7.02 -4.28 3.58
N GLU A 238 -7.57 -5.47 3.74
CA GLU A 238 -7.16 -6.50 4.69
C GLU A 238 -6.80 -7.78 3.94
N SER A 239 -5.57 -8.24 4.14
CA SER A 239 -5.04 -9.46 3.53
C SER A 239 -5.42 -10.74 4.27
N ALA A 240 -5.94 -10.62 5.49
CA ALA A 240 -6.33 -11.75 6.34
C ALA A 240 -7.46 -11.33 7.31
N PRO A 241 -8.65 -10.99 6.79
CA PRO A 241 -9.77 -10.60 7.64
C PRO A 241 -10.21 -11.75 8.56
N GLU A 242 -10.82 -11.43 9.72
CA GLU A 242 -11.58 -12.43 10.50
C GLU A 242 -12.64 -13.07 9.62
N PRO A 243 -13.02 -14.36 9.73
CA PRO A 243 -13.97 -15.01 8.82
C PRO A 243 -15.33 -14.31 8.65
N PHE A 244 -15.91 -14.44 7.46
CA PHE A 244 -17.17 -13.82 7.06
C PHE A 244 -18.32 -14.31 7.94
N ARG A 245 -19.11 -13.35 8.41
CA ARG A 245 -20.24 -13.60 9.31
C ARG A 245 -21.43 -12.75 8.90
N GLU A 246 -22.46 -13.40 8.39
CA GLU A 246 -23.69 -12.77 7.89
C GLU A 246 -24.47 -12.04 9.01
N ASP A 247 -24.37 -12.54 10.25
CA ASP A 247 -24.96 -11.92 11.46
C ASP A 247 -24.19 -10.70 11.97
N ARG A 248 -23.01 -10.41 11.39
CA ARG A 248 -22.25 -9.17 11.58
C ARG A 248 -22.16 -8.35 10.29
N PRO A 249 -23.30 -7.92 9.72
CA PRO A 249 -23.30 -7.11 8.51
C PRO A 249 -22.77 -5.69 8.76
N SER A 250 -22.48 -5.32 10.02
CA SER A 250 -21.82 -4.08 10.45
C SER A 250 -20.32 -4.05 10.12
N GLY A 251 -19.91 -4.65 9.00
CA GLY A 251 -18.54 -4.53 8.50
C GLY A 251 -18.16 -3.05 8.26
N PRO A 252 -16.88 -2.79 7.95
CA PRO A 252 -16.35 -1.43 7.82
C PRO A 252 -17.12 -0.54 6.82
N GLY A 253 -17.85 -1.13 5.87
CA GLY A 253 -18.68 -0.41 4.89
C GLY A 253 -19.75 0.52 5.48
N ALA A 254 -20.38 0.17 6.60
CA ALA A 254 -21.44 0.99 7.21
C ALA A 254 -20.92 2.30 7.83
N PRO A 255 -19.91 2.29 8.74
CA PRO A 255 -19.31 3.53 9.22
C PRO A 255 -18.58 4.29 8.09
N ALA A 256 -17.98 3.58 7.13
CA ALA A 256 -17.29 4.17 5.99
C ALA A 256 -18.21 5.02 5.09
N SER A 257 -19.43 4.56 4.79
CA SER A 257 -20.37 5.22 3.87
C SER A 257 -21.15 6.40 4.47
N ARG A 258 -20.97 6.78 5.74
CA ARG A 258 -21.72 7.90 6.32
C ARG A 258 -21.54 9.19 5.52
N GLY A 259 -22.63 9.78 5.01
CA GLY A 259 -22.59 10.95 4.15
C GLY A 259 -21.96 10.75 2.76
N THR A 260 -21.75 9.51 2.31
CA THR A 260 -21.23 9.17 0.97
C THR A 260 -21.71 7.75 0.56
N ALA A 261 -20.99 7.09 -0.35
CA ALA A 261 -21.18 5.71 -0.74
C ALA A 261 -19.95 4.85 -0.45
N SER A 262 -20.16 3.56 -0.24
CA SER A 262 -19.08 2.58 -0.17
C SER A 262 -19.42 1.26 -0.85
N VAL A 263 -18.38 0.61 -1.37
CA VAL A 263 -18.38 -0.75 -1.87
C VAL A 263 -17.58 -1.60 -0.90
N THR A 264 -18.13 -2.72 -0.45
CA THR A 264 -17.40 -3.70 0.37
C THR A 264 -17.35 -5.02 -0.37
N VAL A 265 -16.15 -5.58 -0.49
CA VAL A 265 -15.90 -6.90 -1.05
C VAL A 265 -15.20 -7.76 -0.02
N TRP A 266 -15.59 -9.03 0.01
CA TRP A 266 -15.00 -10.04 0.86
C TRP A 266 -14.88 -11.34 0.06
N CYS A 267 -13.68 -11.92 0.07
CA CYS A 267 -13.41 -13.20 -0.56
C CYS A 267 -12.78 -14.16 0.45
N GLU A 268 -13.27 -15.41 0.48
CA GLU A 268 -12.66 -16.54 1.17
C GLU A 268 -12.70 -17.76 0.26
N ARG A 269 -11.58 -18.00 -0.44
CA ARG A 269 -11.47 -19.07 -1.43
C ARG A 269 -11.71 -20.45 -0.82
N GLY A 270 -11.21 -20.67 0.39
CA GLY A 270 -11.31 -21.95 1.09
C GLY A 270 -12.72 -22.31 1.57
N SER A 271 -13.62 -21.33 1.72
CA SER A 271 -15.03 -21.56 2.08
C SER A 271 -15.99 -21.36 0.91
N GLY A 272 -15.46 -21.03 -0.28
CA GLY A 272 -16.27 -20.68 -1.45
C GLY A 272 -17.11 -19.42 -1.24
N THR A 273 -16.65 -18.48 -0.40
CA THR A 273 -17.43 -17.28 -0.07
C THR A 273 -16.96 -16.08 -0.89
N PHE A 274 -17.90 -15.45 -1.59
CA PHE A 274 -17.73 -14.13 -2.20
C PHE A 274 -18.89 -13.23 -1.78
N HIS A 275 -18.61 -12.12 -1.12
CA HIS A 275 -19.61 -11.17 -0.69
C HIS A 275 -19.33 -9.79 -1.26
N PHE A 276 -20.39 -9.18 -1.78
CA PHE A 276 -20.40 -7.83 -2.28
C PHE A 276 -21.54 -7.03 -1.65
N SER A 277 -21.27 -5.81 -1.20
CA SER A 277 -22.32 -4.89 -0.78
C SER A 277 -22.03 -3.45 -1.16
N TYR A 278 -23.08 -2.78 -1.67
CA TYR A 278 -23.10 -1.35 -1.88
C TYR A 278 -23.92 -0.65 -0.79
N ARG A 279 -23.36 0.43 -0.25
CA ARG A 279 -23.98 1.22 0.82
C ARG A 279 -23.97 2.69 0.50
N GLU A 280 -25.03 3.37 0.92
CA GLU A 280 -25.14 4.83 0.89
C GLU A 280 -25.58 5.31 2.27
N ASP A 281 -24.87 6.30 2.80
CA ASP A 281 -25.14 6.90 4.11
C ASP A 281 -25.34 5.85 5.24
N GLY A 282 -24.47 4.85 5.27
CA GLY A 282 -24.51 3.75 6.25
C GLY A 282 -25.58 2.69 6.01
N ARG A 283 -26.47 2.88 5.03
CA ARG A 283 -27.56 1.94 4.72
C ARG A 283 -27.18 1.00 3.60
N ARG A 284 -27.56 -0.27 3.74
CA ARG A 284 -27.37 -1.30 2.72
C ARG A 284 -28.40 -1.10 1.61
N VAL A 285 -27.95 -0.85 0.38
CA VAL A 285 -28.83 -0.56 -0.77
C VAL A 285 -29.02 -1.81 -1.61
N TYR A 286 -27.93 -2.42 -2.09
CA TYR A 286 -27.94 -3.66 -2.86
C TYR A 286 -26.65 -4.46 -2.65
N GLY A 287 -26.64 -5.71 -3.10
CA GLY A 287 -25.48 -6.60 -3.01
C GLY A 287 -25.90 -8.07 -3.05
N PHE A 288 -24.91 -8.94 -2.92
CA PHE A 288 -25.11 -10.39 -2.88
C PHE A 288 -24.03 -11.08 -2.06
N THR A 289 -24.32 -12.31 -1.65
CA THR A 289 -23.37 -13.25 -1.05
C THR A 289 -23.48 -14.57 -1.79
N VAL A 290 -22.35 -15.08 -2.28
CA VAL A 290 -22.21 -16.45 -2.77
C VAL A 290 -21.48 -17.23 -1.70
N ARG A 291 -22.03 -18.39 -1.31
CA ARG A 291 -21.42 -19.27 -0.30
C ARG A 291 -21.83 -20.71 -0.54
N GLY A 292 -20.86 -21.61 -0.65
CA GLY A 292 -21.12 -23.05 -0.80
C GLY A 292 -22.06 -23.36 -1.98
N GLY A 293 -21.97 -22.57 -3.06
CA GLY A 293 -22.84 -22.68 -4.22
C GLY A 293 -24.23 -22.06 -4.07
N ALA A 294 -24.60 -21.48 -2.93
CA ALA A 294 -25.86 -20.74 -2.77
C ALA A 294 -25.68 -19.25 -3.05
N ILE A 295 -26.65 -18.63 -3.71
CA ILE A 295 -26.68 -17.17 -3.96
C ILE A 295 -27.78 -16.50 -3.12
N GLU A 296 -27.38 -15.61 -2.22
CA GLU A 296 -28.28 -14.68 -1.54
C GLU A 296 -28.12 -13.28 -2.15
N ARG A 297 -29.23 -12.62 -2.50
CA ARG A 297 -29.23 -11.26 -3.08
C ARG A 297 -30.22 -10.34 -2.39
N TRP A 298 -29.91 -9.05 -2.37
CA TRP A 298 -30.83 -8.02 -1.89
C TRP A 298 -30.70 -6.72 -2.70
N GLY A 299 -31.78 -5.94 -2.71
CA GLY A 299 -31.84 -4.70 -3.48
C GLY A 299 -31.89 -4.90 -4.99
N ALA A 300 -31.86 -3.80 -5.73
CA ALA A 300 -31.80 -3.81 -7.19
C ALA A 300 -30.32 -3.71 -7.62
N LEU A 301 -29.76 -4.82 -8.09
CA LEU A 301 -28.39 -4.91 -8.60
C LEU A 301 -28.29 -4.29 -10.00
N PRO A 302 -27.21 -3.56 -10.32
CA PRO A 302 -26.84 -3.27 -11.71
C PRO A 302 -26.70 -4.57 -12.52
N GLU A 303 -27.10 -4.56 -13.79
CA GLU A 303 -27.07 -5.75 -14.66
C GLU A 303 -25.69 -6.44 -14.73
N PRO A 304 -24.55 -5.72 -14.84
CA PRO A 304 -23.23 -6.36 -14.83
C PRO A 304 -22.88 -7.06 -13.51
N LEU A 305 -23.60 -6.77 -12.42
CA LEU A 305 -23.39 -7.35 -11.09
C LEU A 305 -24.44 -8.40 -10.73
N ASP A 306 -25.13 -8.99 -11.72
CA ASP A 306 -26.00 -10.15 -11.48
C ASP A 306 -25.13 -11.37 -11.09
N PRO A 307 -25.28 -11.95 -9.89
CA PRO A 307 -24.46 -13.08 -9.46
C PRO A 307 -24.72 -14.37 -10.23
N VAL A 308 -25.86 -14.51 -10.92
CA VAL A 308 -26.16 -15.75 -11.67
C VAL A 308 -25.19 -15.97 -12.85
N PRO A 309 -24.94 -14.99 -13.73
CA PRO A 309 -23.91 -15.13 -14.78
C PRO A 309 -22.48 -15.08 -14.25
N LEU A 310 -22.22 -14.39 -13.13
CA LEU A 310 -20.87 -14.28 -12.54
C LEU A 310 -20.42 -15.55 -11.80
N PHE A 311 -21.37 -16.35 -11.31
CA PHE A 311 -21.10 -17.59 -10.57
C PHE A 311 -21.94 -18.74 -11.14
N PRO A 312 -21.66 -19.21 -12.37
CA PRO A 312 -22.46 -20.22 -13.06
C PRO A 312 -22.52 -21.58 -12.33
N GLY A 313 -21.56 -21.86 -11.43
CA GLY A 313 -21.55 -23.03 -10.57
C GLY A 313 -22.45 -22.92 -9.33
N ALA A 314 -22.99 -21.74 -9.04
CA ALA A 314 -23.84 -21.48 -7.89
C ALA A 314 -25.34 -21.49 -8.28
N SER A 315 -26.18 -22.14 -7.46
CA SER A 315 -27.63 -22.17 -7.60
C SER A 315 -28.32 -21.15 -6.68
N ALA A 316 -29.37 -20.50 -7.20
CA ALA A 316 -30.31 -19.72 -6.39
C ALA A 316 -31.36 -20.60 -5.69
N GLU A 317 -31.37 -21.91 -5.96
CA GLU A 317 -32.25 -22.91 -5.33
C GLU A 317 -31.53 -23.59 -4.17
N GLU A 318 -32.20 -23.73 -3.02
CA GLU A 318 -31.69 -24.41 -1.82
C GLU A 318 -31.41 -25.89 -2.12
N GLY A 319 -30.14 -26.27 -2.25
CA GLY A 319 -29.70 -27.66 -2.34
C GLY A 319 -29.30 -28.19 -0.96
N ASP A 320 -29.82 -29.35 -0.56
CA ASP A 320 -29.60 -29.97 0.75
C ASP A 320 -28.18 -30.54 0.96
N ASP A 321 -27.29 -30.48 -0.03
CA ASP A 321 -25.92 -30.98 0.07
C ASP A 321 -24.93 -29.80 0.19
N GLU A 322 -24.56 -29.44 1.42
CA GLU A 322 -23.40 -28.57 1.73
C GLU A 322 -22.10 -29.27 1.28
N VAL A 323 -21.87 -29.32 -0.03
CA VAL A 323 -20.53 -29.59 -0.55
C VAL A 323 -19.81 -28.24 -0.50
N ASN A 324 -18.83 -28.13 0.38
CA ASN A 324 -17.97 -26.95 0.47
C ASN A 324 -17.07 -26.91 -0.78
N VAL A 325 -17.61 -26.37 -1.88
CA VAL A 325 -16.89 -26.18 -3.14
C VAL A 325 -16.07 -24.89 -3.01
N ALA A 326 -14.76 -25.00 -3.24
CA ALA A 326 -13.88 -23.83 -3.26
C ALA A 326 -14.36 -22.81 -4.32
N LEU A 327 -14.09 -21.53 -4.09
CA LEU A 327 -14.42 -20.48 -5.06
C LEU A 327 -13.62 -20.72 -6.34
N ASP A 328 -14.28 -20.73 -7.50
CA ASP A 328 -13.60 -20.80 -8.78
C ASP A 328 -12.84 -19.48 -9.03
N PRO A 329 -11.52 -19.50 -9.31
CA PRO A 329 -10.77 -18.30 -9.63
C PRO A 329 -11.34 -17.50 -10.82
N ASP A 330 -11.94 -18.18 -11.81
CA ASP A 330 -12.53 -17.51 -12.97
C ASP A 330 -13.80 -16.73 -12.55
N ASP A 331 -14.65 -17.31 -11.69
CA ASP A 331 -15.83 -16.63 -11.14
C ASP A 331 -15.42 -15.41 -10.27
N GLU A 332 -14.36 -15.55 -9.46
CA GLU A 332 -13.79 -14.44 -8.70
C GLU A 332 -13.30 -13.32 -9.62
N TYR A 333 -12.62 -13.67 -10.71
CA TYR A 333 -12.06 -12.73 -11.68
C TYR A 333 -13.17 -11.91 -12.34
N GLU A 334 -14.19 -12.59 -12.88
CA GLU A 334 -15.32 -11.95 -13.56
C GLU A 334 -16.07 -11.00 -12.62
N ALA A 335 -16.30 -11.41 -11.37
CA ALA A 335 -16.96 -10.56 -10.37
C ALA A 335 -16.14 -9.29 -10.05
N LEU A 336 -14.82 -9.42 -9.88
CA LEU A 336 -13.94 -8.27 -9.62
C LEU A 336 -13.81 -7.35 -10.85
N ALA A 337 -13.75 -7.92 -12.05
CA ALA A 337 -13.73 -7.16 -13.31
C ALA A 337 -15.01 -6.33 -13.47
N ALA A 338 -16.17 -6.95 -13.27
CA ALA A 338 -17.46 -6.25 -13.32
C ALA A 338 -17.57 -5.13 -12.27
N LEU A 339 -17.05 -5.35 -11.05
CA LEU A 339 -16.99 -4.30 -10.03
C LEU A 339 -16.07 -3.14 -10.43
N SER A 340 -14.93 -3.44 -11.06
CA SER A 340 -14.00 -2.43 -11.55
C SER A 340 -14.65 -1.56 -12.62
N GLU A 341 -15.37 -2.17 -13.56
CA GLU A 341 -16.07 -1.48 -14.64
C GLU A 341 -17.24 -0.63 -14.12
N VAL A 342 -18.10 -1.20 -13.26
CA VAL A 342 -19.30 -0.51 -12.76
C VAL A 342 -18.95 0.72 -11.91
N TYR A 343 -17.86 0.66 -11.14
CA TYR A 343 -17.48 1.74 -10.23
C TYR A 343 -16.30 2.59 -10.72
N GLY A 344 -15.63 2.20 -11.81
CA GLY A 344 -14.44 2.90 -12.32
C GLY A 344 -13.29 2.91 -11.31
N VAL A 345 -13.06 1.79 -10.61
CA VAL A 345 -12.11 1.69 -9.50
C VAL A 345 -11.03 0.66 -9.76
N SER A 346 -9.82 0.99 -9.28
CA SER A 346 -8.68 0.08 -9.26
C SER A 346 -7.96 0.15 -7.92
N LEU A 347 -7.43 -0.99 -7.47
CA LEU A 347 -6.57 -1.05 -6.29
C LEU A 347 -5.10 -1.06 -6.70
N PRO A 348 -4.23 -0.26 -6.04
CA PRO A 348 -2.83 -0.17 -6.42
C PRO A 348 -2.08 -1.47 -6.05
N ARG A 349 -1.92 -2.36 -7.04
CA ARG A 349 -1.26 -3.67 -6.88
C ARG A 349 0.08 -3.57 -6.20
N PHE A 350 0.95 -2.67 -6.69
CA PHE A 350 2.28 -2.49 -6.10
C PHE A 350 2.20 -2.04 -4.64
N ALA A 351 1.39 -1.03 -4.32
CA ALA A 351 1.27 -0.52 -2.95
C ALA A 351 0.75 -1.57 -1.96
N ILE A 352 -0.15 -2.45 -2.41
CA ILE A 352 -0.73 -3.52 -1.60
C ILE A 352 0.20 -4.74 -1.49
N GLY A 353 0.88 -5.12 -2.58
CA GLY A 353 1.69 -6.34 -2.62
C GLY A 353 3.15 -6.16 -2.20
N ALA A 354 3.80 -5.07 -2.63
CA ALA A 354 5.24 -4.85 -2.47
C ALA A 354 5.58 -3.54 -1.73
N GLY A 355 4.65 -2.60 -1.71
CA GLY A 355 4.79 -1.31 -1.04
C GLY A 355 4.46 -1.35 0.45
N ARG A 356 4.37 -0.15 1.03
CA ARG A 356 4.04 0.07 2.44
C ARG A 356 2.97 1.12 2.55
N LEU A 357 1.95 0.85 3.36
CA LEU A 357 0.81 1.73 3.59
C LEU A 357 0.58 1.89 5.08
N HIS A 358 0.02 3.02 5.49
CA HIS A 358 -0.47 3.15 6.86
C HIS A 358 -1.62 2.17 7.10
N ALA A 359 -1.69 1.59 8.29
CA ALA A 359 -2.74 0.66 8.67
C ALA A 359 -3.54 1.16 9.86
N VAL A 360 -4.74 0.60 10.03
CA VAL A 360 -5.62 0.87 11.15
C VAL A 360 -6.29 -0.42 11.61
N VAL A 361 -6.37 -0.62 12.91
CA VAL A 361 -7.11 -1.75 13.47
C VAL A 361 -8.59 -1.50 13.25
N THR A 362 -9.23 -2.34 12.45
CA THR A 362 -10.68 -2.31 12.24
C THR A 362 -11.35 -3.00 13.42
N GLY A 363 -12.27 -2.29 14.08
CA GLY A 363 -13.05 -2.84 15.18
C GLY A 363 -14.25 -1.95 15.46
N GLU A 364 -15.31 -2.52 16.02
CA GLU A 364 -16.41 -1.69 16.52
C GLU A 364 -15.91 -0.80 17.67
N PRO A 365 -16.17 0.52 17.65
CA PRO A 365 -15.95 1.38 18.80
C PRO A 365 -16.97 0.99 19.89
N GLY A 366 -16.68 -0.04 20.68
CA GLY A 366 -17.62 -0.52 21.69
C GLY A 366 -17.27 -1.81 22.44
N GLY A 367 -16.18 -2.49 22.12
CA GLY A 367 -15.75 -3.70 22.83
C GLY A 367 -14.89 -3.42 24.06
N ALA A 368 -15.34 -2.59 25.01
CA ALA A 368 -14.70 -2.55 26.32
C ALA A 368 -14.85 -3.93 26.96
N ARG A 369 -13.78 -4.73 26.94
CA ARG A 369 -13.67 -5.99 27.68
C ARG A 369 -13.79 -5.63 29.17
N GLN A 370 -15.00 -5.68 29.72
CA GLN A 370 -15.18 -5.58 31.18
C GLN A 370 -14.35 -6.69 31.80
N ALA A 371 -13.35 -6.28 32.59
CA ALA A 371 -12.65 -7.19 33.47
C ALA A 371 -13.69 -7.91 34.34
N PRO A 372 -13.57 -9.24 34.56
CA PRO A 372 -14.48 -9.92 35.46
C PRO A 372 -14.33 -9.29 36.85
N GLY A 373 -15.41 -8.62 37.28
CA GLY A 373 -15.52 -8.06 38.61
C GLY A 373 -15.27 -9.14 39.65
N GLY A 374 -14.34 -8.86 40.56
CA GLY A 374 -14.10 -9.70 41.72
C GLY A 374 -15.40 -9.80 42.52
N ALA A 375 -15.89 -11.03 42.68
CA ALA A 375 -16.91 -11.33 43.66
C ALA A 375 -16.31 -11.13 45.06
N SER A 376 -17.06 -10.42 45.91
CA SER A 376 -16.80 -10.20 47.34
C SER A 376 -16.88 -11.50 48.14
#